data_AF-A0A7V0SER6-F1
#
_entry.id   AF-A0A7V0SER6-F1
#
_cell.length_a   1.000
_cell.length_b   1.000
_cell.length_c   1.000
_cell.angle_alpha   90.00
_cell.angle_beta   90.00
_cell.angle_gamma   90.00
#
_symmetry.space_group_name_H-M   'P 1'
#
loop_
_entity.id
_entity.type
_entity.pdbx_description
1 polymer ?
#
loop_
_entity_poly.entity_id
_entity_poly.type
_entity_poly.pdbx_seq_one_letter_code
_entity_poly.pdbx_strand_id
1 'polypeptide(L)'
;MAQRVFFSVDVHGAESVWRKWLRVPELYDADALLLCGDLTGKSMVPVIEQPDGTFDAFYFGKNWNLAAGGEIDEMERRINDAGAYTLRCTADEVAELQEDPTRVEGIHMGKILDRIERWLEMLVEKLDLTRVDAIVMPGNDDDLGVDEVIKSFGDRGVKWCLDGPVDLLGIPMISLDYVNPTPWDTPREDSERGLAKRIEGLVKRLDEPSRSIFNFHAPPKDTMLDLAPELDATRKPVTVAGQVNFVHVGS
;
A
#
# COMPACT_ATOMS: atom_id res chain seq x y z
N MET A 1 17.13 -1.64 -27.76
CA MET A 1 16.72 -2.77 -26.90
C MET A 1 15.25 -2.57 -26.56
N ALA A 2 14.49 -3.63 -26.27
CA ALA A 2 13.10 -3.49 -25.85
C ALA A 2 13.07 -2.97 -24.40
N GLN A 3 12.28 -1.93 -24.15
CA GLN A 3 12.04 -1.40 -22.81
C GLN A 3 11.10 -2.33 -22.03
N ARG A 4 11.37 -2.54 -20.73
CA ARG A 4 10.57 -3.43 -19.87
C ARG A 4 10.07 -2.72 -18.63
N VAL A 5 8.76 -2.81 -18.42
CA VAL A 5 8.09 -2.29 -17.23
C VAL A 5 7.66 -3.45 -16.36
N PHE A 6 7.96 -3.38 -15.07
CA PHE A 6 7.36 -4.26 -14.07
C PHE A 6 6.31 -3.49 -13.28
N PHE A 7 5.06 -3.90 -13.42
CA PHE A 7 3.91 -3.31 -12.75
C PHE A 7 3.36 -4.26 -11.70
N SER A 8 3.20 -3.77 -10.48
CA SER A 8 2.67 -4.50 -9.34
C SER A 8 1.80 -3.59 -8.49
N VAL A 9 0.86 -4.18 -7.76
CA VAL A 9 -0.14 -3.44 -7.00
C VAL A 9 -0.38 -4.05 -5.62
N ASP A 10 -1.01 -3.26 -4.73
CA ASP A 10 -1.63 -3.68 -3.47
C ASP A 10 -0.71 -4.50 -2.56
N VAL A 11 0.42 -3.89 -2.20
CA VAL A 11 1.42 -4.54 -1.34
C VAL A 11 0.94 -4.66 0.12
N HIS A 12 -0.03 -3.86 0.55
CA HIS A 12 -0.65 -3.89 1.87
C HIS A 12 0.36 -3.98 3.02
N GLY A 13 1.41 -3.16 2.94
CA GLY A 13 2.47 -3.06 3.94
C GLY A 13 3.45 -4.23 4.00
N ALA A 14 3.32 -5.25 3.13
CA ALA A 14 4.12 -6.47 3.19
C ALA A 14 5.59 -6.22 2.82
N GLU A 15 6.45 -6.11 3.84
CA GLU A 15 7.85 -5.75 3.63
C GLU A 15 8.63 -6.83 2.85
N SER A 16 8.22 -8.09 2.96
CA SER A 16 8.81 -9.17 2.19
C SER A 16 8.58 -9.01 0.68
N VAL A 17 7.43 -8.47 0.27
CA VAL A 17 7.09 -8.17 -1.12
C VAL A 17 7.87 -6.95 -1.59
N TRP A 18 7.95 -5.88 -0.79
CA TRP A 18 8.78 -4.71 -1.09
C TRP A 18 10.24 -5.09 -1.38
N ARG A 19 10.86 -5.89 -0.51
CA ARG A 19 12.26 -6.32 -0.69
C ARG A 19 12.47 -7.19 -1.93
N LYS A 20 11.46 -7.97 -2.35
CA LYS A 20 11.48 -8.73 -3.61
C LYS A 20 11.32 -7.81 -4.82
N TRP A 21 10.43 -6.83 -4.74
CA TRP A 21 10.19 -5.84 -5.79
C TRP A 21 11.46 -5.04 -6.10
N LEU A 22 12.25 -4.67 -5.09
CA LEU A 22 13.56 -4.02 -5.27
C LEU A 22 14.60 -4.87 -6.03
N ARG A 23 14.40 -6.19 -6.16
CA ARG A 23 15.29 -7.08 -6.93
C ARG A 23 14.87 -7.25 -8.39
N VAL A 24 13.70 -6.76 -8.76
CA VAL A 24 13.14 -6.97 -10.09
C VAL A 24 14.03 -6.45 -11.23
N PRO A 25 14.67 -5.27 -11.16
CA PRO A 25 15.54 -4.80 -12.25
C PRO A 25 16.70 -5.75 -12.53
N GLU A 26 17.30 -6.31 -11.46
CA GLU A 26 18.38 -7.30 -11.55
C GLU A 26 17.89 -8.64 -12.09
N LEU A 27 16.71 -9.09 -11.68
CA LEU A 27 16.18 -10.42 -12.02
C LEU A 27 15.55 -10.50 -13.41
N TYR A 28 14.94 -9.42 -13.87
CA TYR A 28 14.10 -9.41 -15.08
C TYR A 28 14.55 -8.38 -16.12
N ASP A 29 15.69 -7.72 -15.90
CA ASP A 29 16.19 -6.63 -16.74
C ASP A 29 15.09 -5.57 -16.98
N ALA A 30 14.41 -5.17 -15.90
CA ALA A 30 13.35 -4.17 -15.93
C ALA A 30 13.94 -2.75 -15.94
N ASP A 31 13.51 -1.92 -16.88
CA ASP A 31 13.91 -0.51 -17.01
C ASP A 31 13.01 0.42 -16.19
N ALA A 32 11.82 -0.06 -15.80
CA ALA A 32 10.93 0.67 -14.90
C ALA A 32 10.22 -0.25 -13.90
N LEU A 33 10.01 0.27 -12.70
CA LEU A 33 9.27 -0.37 -11.63
C LEU A 33 8.11 0.52 -11.16
N LEU A 34 6.95 -0.10 -11.04
CA LEU A 34 5.75 0.53 -10.50
C LEU A 34 5.21 -0.35 -9.36
N LEU A 35 5.03 0.25 -8.19
CA LEU A 35 4.24 -0.32 -7.11
C LEU A 35 3.10 0.65 -6.78
N CYS A 36 1.90 0.30 -7.18
CA CYS A 36 0.77 1.22 -7.24
C CYS A 36 -0.45 0.65 -6.51
N GLY A 37 -1.17 1.46 -5.76
CA GLY A 37 -2.35 0.98 -5.03
C GLY A 37 -1.99 0.37 -3.68
N ASP A 38 -2.84 0.64 -2.70
CA ASP A 38 -2.86 0.19 -1.32
C ASP A 38 -1.51 -0.28 -0.77
N LEU A 39 -0.65 0.70 -0.50
CA LEU A 39 0.71 0.50 -0.05
C LEU A 39 0.78 0.07 1.42
N THR A 40 -0.18 0.47 2.22
CA THR A 40 -0.11 0.40 3.68
C THR A 40 -0.82 -0.82 4.26
N GLY A 41 -0.26 -1.33 5.36
CA GLY A 41 -0.89 -2.39 6.15
C GLY A 41 -2.06 -1.86 6.97
N LYS A 42 -2.93 -2.77 7.43
CA LYS A 42 -4.16 -2.41 8.17
C LYS A 42 -4.12 -2.69 9.67
N SER A 43 -3.14 -3.45 10.15
CA SER A 43 -3.13 -3.98 11.52
C SER A 43 -1.83 -3.69 12.24
N MET A 44 -1.96 -3.39 13.53
CA MET A 44 -0.85 -3.23 14.46
C MET A 44 -0.94 -4.32 15.52
N VAL A 45 0.14 -5.07 15.70
CA VAL A 45 0.26 -6.19 16.63
C VAL A 45 1.10 -5.73 17.83
N PRO A 46 0.52 -5.69 19.04
CA PRO A 46 1.29 -5.44 20.25
C PRO A 46 2.17 -6.64 20.58
N VAL A 47 3.42 -6.36 20.98
CA VAL A 47 4.38 -7.32 21.51
C VAL A 47 4.63 -6.92 22.96
N ILE A 48 3.96 -7.61 23.88
CA ILE A 48 3.70 -7.16 25.24
C ILE A 48 4.75 -7.74 26.20
N GLU A 49 5.58 -6.89 26.78
CA GLU A 49 6.55 -7.26 27.81
C GLU A 49 5.84 -7.76 29.08
N GLN A 50 6.31 -8.90 29.58
CA GLN A 50 5.84 -9.55 30.80
C GLN A 50 6.80 -9.27 31.97
N PRO A 51 6.34 -9.36 33.23
CA PRO A 51 7.19 -9.08 34.41
C PRO A 51 8.41 -9.99 34.55
N ASP A 52 8.41 -11.17 33.92
CA ASP A 52 9.54 -12.11 33.91
C ASP A 52 10.55 -11.86 32.79
N GLY A 53 10.36 -10.79 31.99
CA GLY A 53 11.20 -10.42 30.85
C GLY A 53 10.90 -11.18 29.56
N THR A 54 9.86 -12.01 29.53
CA THR A 54 9.32 -12.60 28.30
C THR A 54 8.35 -11.64 27.60
N PHE A 55 7.95 -11.97 26.37
CA PHE A 55 7.05 -11.14 25.57
C PHE A 55 5.92 -11.97 24.99
N ASP A 56 4.70 -11.47 25.10
CA ASP A 56 3.52 -12.10 24.53
C ASP A 56 3.04 -11.38 23.27
N ALA A 57 2.69 -12.14 22.24
CA ALA A 57 2.07 -11.60 21.03
C ALA A 57 0.96 -12.54 20.53
N PHE A 58 -0.19 -11.97 20.18
CA PHE A 58 -1.25 -12.71 19.48
C PHE A 58 -1.20 -12.40 17.99
N TYR A 59 -0.82 -13.39 17.19
CA TYR A 59 -0.69 -13.20 15.75
C TYR A 59 -1.02 -14.48 14.98
N PHE A 60 -1.75 -14.34 13.88
CA PHE A 60 -2.30 -15.45 13.08
C PHE A 60 -3.08 -16.49 13.91
N GLY A 61 -3.93 -16.02 14.82
CA GLY A 61 -4.79 -16.90 15.62
C GLY A 61 -4.04 -17.71 16.69
N LYS A 62 -2.78 -17.36 16.98
CA LYS A 62 -1.94 -18.07 17.95
C LYS A 62 -1.34 -17.08 18.96
N ASN A 63 -1.32 -17.49 20.22
CA ASN A 63 -0.52 -16.84 21.27
C ASN A 63 0.93 -17.33 21.19
N TRP A 64 1.85 -16.39 21.19
CA TRP A 64 3.29 -16.62 21.22
C TRP A 64 3.83 -16.05 22.52
N ASN A 65 4.62 -16.86 23.23
CA ASN A 65 5.45 -16.41 24.34
C ASN A 65 6.90 -16.48 23.85
N LEU A 66 7.60 -15.35 23.92
CA LEU A 66 8.87 -15.09 23.26
C LEU A 66 9.92 -14.75 24.31
N ALA A 67 11.10 -15.36 24.21
CA ALA A 67 12.24 -14.96 25.01
C ALA A 67 12.82 -13.61 24.52
N ALA A 68 13.43 -12.86 25.44
CA ALA A 68 14.14 -11.63 25.09
C ALA A 68 15.26 -11.86 24.05
N GLY A 69 15.50 -10.85 23.21
CA GLY A 69 16.51 -10.89 22.15
C GLY A 69 15.97 -11.49 20.86
N GLY A 70 16.65 -12.52 20.33
CA GLY A 70 16.47 -12.98 18.95
C GLY A 70 15.07 -13.47 18.58
N GLU A 71 14.29 -14.01 19.53
CA GLU A 71 12.92 -14.47 19.25
C GLU A 71 11.95 -13.31 18.98
N ILE A 72 12.14 -12.17 19.66
CA ILE A 72 11.36 -10.95 19.41
C ILE A 72 11.66 -10.44 18.01
N ASP A 73 12.94 -10.31 17.65
CA ASP A 73 13.34 -9.77 16.36
C ASP A 73 12.86 -10.67 15.19
N GLU A 74 12.83 -11.98 15.39
CA GLU A 74 12.23 -12.92 14.44
C GLU A 74 10.71 -12.76 14.32
N MET A 75 10.01 -12.63 15.45
CA MET A 75 8.56 -12.42 15.44
C MET A 75 8.21 -11.10 14.76
N GLU A 76 8.89 -10.02 15.11
CA GLU A 76 8.63 -8.71 14.51
C GLU A 76 8.91 -8.72 13.02
N ARG A 77 10.03 -9.33 12.58
CA ARG A 77 10.29 -9.54 11.16
C ARG A 77 9.14 -10.29 10.49
N ARG A 78 8.63 -11.36 11.10
CA ARG A 78 7.52 -12.15 10.56
C ARG A 78 6.23 -11.32 10.43
N ILE A 79 5.92 -10.48 11.41
CA ILE A 79 4.75 -9.60 11.41
C ILE A 79 4.88 -8.53 10.31
N ASN A 80 6.04 -7.87 10.23
CA ASN A 80 6.33 -6.86 9.21
C ASN A 80 6.32 -7.44 7.79
N ASP A 81 6.90 -8.63 7.61
CA ASP A 81 6.98 -9.31 6.32
C ASP A 81 5.61 -9.69 5.75
N ALA A 82 4.63 -9.88 6.63
CA ALA A 82 3.25 -10.20 6.30
C ALA A 82 2.33 -8.96 6.24
N GLY A 83 2.86 -7.76 6.46
CA GLY A 83 2.16 -6.49 6.24
C GLY A 83 1.67 -5.77 7.48
N ALA A 84 1.69 -6.43 8.64
CA ALA A 84 1.27 -5.82 9.90
C ALA A 84 2.40 -4.99 10.54
N TYR A 85 2.05 -4.01 11.38
CA TYR A 85 2.99 -3.22 12.17
C TYR A 85 3.19 -3.85 13.54
N THR A 86 4.34 -3.59 14.16
CA THR A 86 4.63 -4.04 15.53
C THR A 86 4.68 -2.85 16.48
N LEU A 87 4.17 -3.06 17.69
CA LEU A 87 4.29 -2.13 18.80
C LEU A 87 4.81 -2.89 20.02
N ARG A 88 6.07 -2.69 20.38
CA ARG A 88 6.57 -3.17 21.68
C ARG A 88 5.96 -2.28 22.77
N CYS A 89 5.37 -2.89 23.78
CA CYS A 89 4.69 -2.19 24.86
C CYS A 89 4.62 -3.06 26.12
N THR A 90 4.22 -2.44 27.23
CA THR A 90 3.90 -3.11 28.50
C THR A 90 2.39 -3.36 28.61
N ALA A 91 1.99 -4.20 29.56
CA ALA A 91 0.56 -4.45 29.83
C ALA A 91 -0.18 -3.16 30.24
N ASP A 92 0.48 -2.28 31.01
CA ASP A 92 -0.08 -0.99 31.44
C ASP A 92 -0.27 -0.05 30.24
N GLU A 93 0.70 0.05 29.34
CA GLU A 93 0.57 0.84 28.11
C GLU A 93 -0.56 0.32 27.21
N VAL A 94 -0.75 -1.00 27.12
CA VAL A 94 -1.88 -1.57 26.38
C VAL A 94 -3.20 -1.16 27.00
N ALA A 95 -3.32 -1.21 28.33
CA ALA A 95 -4.53 -0.79 29.04
C ALA A 95 -4.82 0.70 28.81
N GLU A 96 -3.80 1.57 28.88
CA GLU A 96 -3.95 3.00 28.55
C GLU A 96 -4.41 3.22 27.10
N LEU A 97 -3.79 2.51 26.14
CA LEU A 97 -4.11 2.64 24.72
C LEU A 97 -5.52 2.14 24.38
N GLN A 98 -6.03 1.15 25.12
CA GLN A 98 -7.41 0.69 24.97
C GLN A 98 -8.44 1.76 25.32
N GLU A 99 -8.07 2.71 26.18
CA GLU A 99 -8.93 3.83 26.59
C GLU A 99 -8.75 5.09 25.72
N ASP A 100 -7.75 5.12 24.82
CA ASP A 100 -7.45 6.27 23.95
C ASP A 100 -7.28 5.87 22.47
N PRO A 101 -8.41 5.75 21.73
CA PRO A 101 -8.40 5.44 20.31
C PRO A 101 -7.61 6.45 19.47
N THR A 102 -7.64 7.73 19.84
CA THR A 102 -6.92 8.80 19.12
C THR A 102 -5.41 8.59 19.20
N ARG A 103 -4.90 8.21 20.39
CA ARG A 103 -3.49 7.88 20.57
C ARG A 103 -3.09 6.63 19.78
N VAL A 104 -3.95 5.62 19.71
CA VAL A 104 -3.71 4.42 18.87
C VAL A 104 -3.62 4.80 17.39
N GLU A 105 -4.55 5.61 16.89
CA GLU A 105 -4.53 6.10 15.51
C GLU A 105 -3.25 6.89 15.20
N GLY A 106 -2.83 7.79 16.10
CA GLY A 106 -1.59 8.55 15.96
C GLY A 106 -0.34 7.67 15.91
N ILE A 107 -0.27 6.64 16.78
CA ILE A 107 0.84 5.66 16.76
C ILE A 107 0.83 4.88 15.45
N HIS A 108 -0.34 4.40 15.02
CA HIS A 108 -0.47 3.61 13.80
C HIS A 108 -0.07 4.43 12.57
N MET A 109 -0.50 5.70 12.49
CA MET A 109 -0.09 6.62 11.45
C MET A 109 1.44 6.83 11.43
N GLY A 110 2.04 7.05 12.60
CA GLY A 110 3.50 7.13 12.70
C GLY A 110 4.20 5.89 12.13
N LYS A 111 3.71 4.69 12.49
CA LYS A 111 4.26 3.41 11.96
C LYS A 111 4.10 3.27 10.44
N ILE A 112 3.00 3.76 9.88
CA ILE A 112 2.74 3.79 8.44
C ILE A 112 3.81 4.67 7.76
N LEU A 113 3.94 5.92 8.20
CA LEU A 113 4.85 6.90 7.58
C LEU A 113 6.31 6.47 7.71
N ASP A 114 6.73 6.01 8.90
CA ASP A 114 8.08 5.48 9.15
C ASP A 114 8.41 4.30 8.21
N ARG A 115 7.42 3.44 7.92
CA ARG A 115 7.62 2.30 7.02
C ARG A 115 7.80 2.77 5.58
N ILE A 116 6.95 3.68 5.09
CA ILE A 116 7.06 4.20 3.72
C ILE A 116 8.38 4.92 3.53
N GLU A 117 8.80 5.76 4.48
CA GLU A 117 10.09 6.44 4.43
C GLU A 117 11.25 5.44 4.36
N ARG A 118 11.29 4.47 5.28
CA ARG A 118 12.31 3.41 5.28
C ARG A 118 12.31 2.58 3.99
N TRP A 119 11.14 2.33 3.42
CA TRP A 119 10.99 1.63 2.14
C TRP A 119 11.62 2.41 1.00
N LEU A 120 11.32 3.70 0.91
CA LEU A 120 11.88 4.59 -0.10
C LEU A 120 13.39 4.77 0.08
N GLU A 121 13.90 4.83 1.32
CA GLU A 121 15.35 4.78 1.59
C GLU A 121 15.98 3.50 1.01
N MET A 122 15.39 2.33 1.26
CA MET A 122 15.88 1.07 0.68
C MET A 122 15.87 1.09 -0.86
N LEU A 123 14.92 1.80 -1.47
CA LEU A 123 14.78 1.89 -2.93
C LEU A 123 15.93 2.70 -3.53
N VAL A 124 16.13 3.92 -3.04
CA VAL A 124 17.16 4.84 -3.55
C VAL A 124 18.58 4.40 -3.18
N GLU A 125 18.77 3.60 -2.13
CA GLU A 125 20.07 2.99 -1.79
C GLU A 125 20.42 1.83 -2.72
N LYS A 126 19.42 1.05 -3.17
CA LYS A 126 19.65 -0.18 -3.95
C LYS A 126 19.62 0.02 -5.45
N LEU A 127 18.88 1.01 -5.93
CA LEU A 127 18.64 1.20 -7.35
C LEU A 127 19.30 2.48 -7.86
N ASP A 128 19.91 2.38 -9.04
CA ASP A 128 20.35 3.55 -9.80
C ASP A 128 19.15 4.15 -10.54
N LEU A 129 18.48 5.11 -9.91
CA LEU A 129 17.29 5.76 -10.46
C LEU A 129 17.59 6.72 -11.62
N THR A 130 18.87 6.86 -12.02
CA THR A 130 19.21 7.51 -13.29
C THR A 130 19.04 6.56 -14.48
N ARG A 131 18.89 5.25 -14.21
CA ARG A 131 18.76 4.19 -15.20
C ARG A 131 17.42 3.46 -15.13
N VAL A 132 16.79 3.44 -13.96
CA VAL A 132 15.52 2.76 -13.71
C VAL A 132 14.47 3.77 -13.26
N ASP A 133 13.36 3.84 -13.98
CA ASP A 133 12.22 4.63 -13.54
C ASP A 133 11.55 3.95 -12.34
N ALA A 134 11.39 4.65 -11.22
CA ALA A 134 10.72 4.12 -10.04
C ALA A 134 9.53 4.99 -9.66
N ILE A 135 8.34 4.39 -9.66
CA ILE A 135 7.08 5.03 -9.27
C ILE A 135 6.44 4.23 -8.14
N VAL A 136 6.07 4.94 -7.09
CA VAL A 136 5.32 4.41 -5.95
C VAL A 136 4.07 5.27 -5.84
N MET A 137 2.89 4.65 -5.92
CA MET A 137 1.61 5.35 -5.96
C MET A 137 0.69 4.82 -4.87
N PRO A 138 0.15 5.68 -4.00
CA PRO A 138 -0.86 5.26 -3.02
C PRO A 138 -2.15 4.80 -3.72
N GLY A 139 -2.90 3.94 -3.04
CA GLY A 139 -4.27 3.58 -3.41
C GLY A 139 -5.31 4.29 -2.55
N ASN A 140 -6.55 3.82 -2.62
CA ASN A 140 -7.65 4.48 -1.95
C ASN A 140 -7.60 4.35 -0.43
N ASP A 141 -7.03 3.24 0.07
CA ASP A 141 -6.91 2.94 1.50
C ASP A 141 -5.79 3.70 2.20
N ASP A 142 -4.79 4.19 1.46
CA ASP A 142 -3.63 4.86 2.04
C ASP A 142 -4.01 6.22 2.62
N ASP A 143 -3.25 6.76 3.58
CA ASP A 143 -3.52 8.11 4.11
C ASP A 143 -2.91 9.21 3.24
N LEU A 144 -3.43 10.44 3.29
CA LEU A 144 -2.85 11.58 2.55
C LEU A 144 -1.42 11.93 3.00
N GLY A 145 -1.05 11.61 4.25
CA GLY A 145 0.31 11.79 4.75
C GLY A 145 1.36 10.96 3.99
N VAL A 146 0.95 9.84 3.38
CA VAL A 146 1.84 9.00 2.55
C VAL A 146 2.35 9.77 1.32
N ASP A 147 1.53 10.64 0.75
CA ASP A 147 1.88 11.45 -0.42
C ASP A 147 3.11 12.31 -0.16
N GLU A 148 3.13 12.99 0.99
CA GLU A 148 4.20 13.92 1.36
C GLU A 148 5.52 13.17 1.59
N VAL A 149 5.45 11.96 2.15
CA VAL A 149 6.63 11.09 2.28
C VAL A 149 7.15 10.71 0.89
N ILE A 150 6.31 10.23 -0.03
CA ILE A 150 6.75 9.84 -1.38
C ILE A 150 7.34 11.04 -2.14
N LYS A 151 6.67 12.20 -2.11
CA LYS A 151 7.15 13.43 -2.75
C LYS A 151 8.51 13.88 -2.24
N SER A 152 8.80 13.68 -0.95
CA SER A 152 10.09 14.07 -0.36
C SER A 152 11.31 13.34 -0.97
N PHE A 153 11.10 12.19 -1.64
CA PHE A 153 12.13 11.44 -2.35
C PHE A 153 12.28 11.83 -3.84
N GLY A 154 11.53 12.84 -4.30
CA GLY A 154 11.56 13.33 -5.69
C GLY A 154 12.97 13.74 -6.16
N ASP A 155 13.70 14.47 -5.33
CA ASP A 155 15.07 14.92 -5.61
C ASP A 155 16.09 13.75 -5.69
N ARG A 156 15.68 12.56 -5.24
CA ARG A 156 16.49 11.33 -5.28
C ARG A 156 16.08 10.39 -6.41
N GLY A 157 15.14 10.79 -7.26
CA GLY A 157 14.74 10.08 -8.47
C GLY A 157 13.45 9.27 -8.39
N VAL A 158 12.76 9.27 -7.24
CA VAL A 158 11.43 8.65 -7.13
C VAL A 158 10.41 9.56 -7.82
N LYS A 159 9.65 9.02 -8.79
CA LYS A 159 8.71 9.79 -9.59
C LYS A 159 7.33 9.84 -8.93
N TRP A 160 6.92 11.03 -8.46
CA TRP A 160 5.54 11.29 -8.04
C TRP A 160 4.60 11.38 -9.25
N CYS A 161 3.48 10.65 -9.24
CA CYS A 161 2.65 10.48 -10.44
C CYS A 161 1.21 11.04 -10.36
N LEU A 162 0.79 11.66 -9.25
CA LEU A 162 -0.62 12.10 -9.08
C LEU A 162 -0.88 13.57 -9.44
N ASP A 163 0.17 14.40 -9.57
CA ASP A 163 0.00 15.82 -9.91
C ASP A 163 -0.11 16.08 -11.42
N GLY A 164 -0.08 15.03 -12.26
CA GLY A 164 -0.20 15.14 -13.71
C GLY A 164 0.54 14.06 -14.49
N PRO A 165 0.67 14.26 -15.82
CA PRO A 165 1.42 13.35 -16.66
C PRO A 165 2.89 13.26 -16.22
N VAL A 166 3.40 12.03 -16.11
CA VAL A 166 4.81 11.72 -15.89
C VAL A 166 5.37 10.93 -17.05
N ASP A 167 6.65 11.12 -17.37
CA ASP A 167 7.32 10.29 -18.37
C ASP A 167 7.70 8.94 -17.78
N LEU A 168 7.21 7.86 -18.39
CA LEU A 168 7.62 6.49 -18.12
C LEU A 168 8.30 5.94 -19.37
N LEU A 169 9.63 5.85 -19.33
CA LEU A 169 10.45 5.34 -20.44
C LEU A 169 10.20 6.05 -21.79
N GLY A 170 9.87 7.34 -21.80
CA GLY A 170 9.53 8.10 -23.00
C GLY A 170 8.05 8.09 -23.40
N ILE A 171 7.18 7.47 -22.58
CA ILE A 171 5.73 7.41 -22.79
C ILE A 171 5.03 8.23 -21.67
N PRO A 172 4.19 9.21 -22.01
CA PRO A 172 3.40 9.92 -21.01
C PRO A 172 2.46 8.96 -20.27
N MET A 173 2.45 9.03 -18.95
CA MET A 173 1.56 8.27 -18.08
C MET A 173 0.77 9.22 -17.18
N ILE A 174 -0.54 9.03 -17.10
CA ILE A 174 -1.38 9.66 -16.07
C ILE A 174 -1.79 8.63 -15.03
N SER A 175 -1.92 9.07 -13.79
CA SER A 175 -2.35 8.24 -12.67
C SER A 175 -3.56 8.79 -11.95
N LEU A 176 -4.34 7.92 -11.33
CA LEU A 176 -5.46 8.28 -10.46
C LEU A 176 -5.57 7.27 -9.32
N ASP A 177 -5.50 7.78 -8.09
CA ASP A 177 -5.56 7.08 -6.80
C ASP A 177 -6.98 7.01 -6.22
N TYR A 178 -7.89 7.84 -6.71
CA TYR A 178 -9.30 7.85 -6.28
C TYR A 178 -10.11 6.71 -6.91
N VAL A 179 -11.02 6.15 -6.11
CA VAL A 179 -11.98 5.12 -6.51
C VAL A 179 -13.42 5.56 -6.26
N ASN A 180 -14.38 4.78 -6.76
CA ASN A 180 -15.79 4.95 -6.46
C ASN A 180 -16.09 4.56 -5.00
N PRO A 181 -17.20 5.01 -4.41
CA PRO A 181 -17.41 4.84 -2.97
C PRO A 181 -17.37 3.38 -2.55
N THR A 182 -16.62 3.08 -1.49
CA THR A 182 -16.41 1.71 -1.00
C THR A 182 -17.20 1.47 0.29
N PRO A 183 -17.39 0.22 0.71
CA PRO A 183 -17.97 -0.09 2.02
C PRO A 183 -17.13 0.38 3.23
N TRP A 184 -15.88 0.81 2.99
CA TRP A 184 -14.88 1.08 4.02
C TRP A 184 -14.70 2.57 4.34
N ASP A 185 -15.29 3.48 3.54
CA ASP A 185 -15.18 4.95 3.71
C ASP A 185 -13.71 5.41 3.75
N THR A 186 -13.03 5.18 2.63
CA THR A 186 -11.57 5.31 2.51
C THR A 186 -11.17 6.74 2.15
N PRO A 187 -9.92 7.17 2.44
CA PRO A 187 -9.50 8.57 2.26
C PRO A 187 -9.65 9.13 0.84
N ARG A 188 -9.60 8.28 -0.21
CA ARG A 188 -9.66 8.72 -1.62
C ARG A 188 -10.83 8.08 -2.36
N GLU A 189 -12.03 8.53 -2.02
CA GLU A 189 -13.24 8.18 -2.74
C GLU A 189 -13.87 9.40 -3.40
N ASP A 190 -14.49 9.20 -4.56
CA ASP A 190 -15.31 10.21 -5.22
C ASP A 190 -16.52 9.55 -5.89
N SER A 191 -17.54 10.34 -6.15
CA SER A 191 -18.67 9.92 -6.99
C SER A 191 -18.19 9.59 -8.41
N GLU A 192 -18.91 8.71 -9.12
CA GLU A 192 -18.65 8.42 -10.56
C GLU A 192 -18.49 9.69 -11.40
N ARG A 193 -19.35 10.69 -11.16
CA ARG A 193 -19.27 11.98 -11.87
C ARG A 193 -18.01 12.76 -11.50
N GLY A 194 -17.53 12.66 -10.26
CA GLY A 194 -16.30 13.26 -9.80
C GLY A 194 -15.08 12.58 -10.42
N LEU A 195 -15.04 11.24 -10.40
CA LEU A 195 -14.00 10.44 -11.07
C LEU A 195 -13.91 10.77 -12.56
N ALA A 196 -15.04 10.80 -13.27
CA ALA A 196 -15.08 11.17 -14.69
C ALA A 196 -14.46 12.55 -14.94
N LYS A 197 -14.75 13.55 -14.09
CA LYS A 197 -14.15 14.89 -14.19
C LYS A 197 -12.64 14.89 -13.93
N ARG A 198 -12.16 14.10 -12.96
CA ARG A 198 -10.74 13.97 -12.65
C ARG A 198 -9.99 13.35 -13.84
N ILE A 199 -10.51 12.25 -14.37
CA ILE A 199 -9.98 11.57 -15.55
C ILE A 199 -9.96 12.53 -16.74
N GLU A 200 -11.06 13.22 -17.04
CA GLU A 200 -11.10 14.23 -18.10
C GLU A 200 -10.05 15.34 -17.91
N GLY A 201 -9.83 15.78 -16.66
CA GLY A 201 -8.82 16.77 -16.31
C GLY A 201 -7.40 16.30 -16.59
N LEU A 202 -7.09 15.05 -16.26
CA LEU A 202 -5.79 14.41 -16.54
C LEU A 202 -5.57 14.21 -18.04
N VAL A 203 -6.58 13.69 -18.74
CA VAL A 203 -6.50 13.41 -20.19
C VAL A 203 -6.29 14.69 -21.00
N LYS A 204 -6.88 15.83 -20.60
CA LYS A 204 -6.66 17.14 -21.25
C LYS A 204 -5.21 17.64 -21.19
N ARG A 205 -4.38 17.05 -20.33
CA ARG A 205 -2.96 17.40 -20.18
C ARG A 205 -2.05 16.52 -21.03
N LEU A 206 -2.60 15.55 -21.76
CA LEU A 206 -1.87 14.70 -22.68
C LEU A 206 -1.97 15.26 -24.11
N ASP A 207 -0.82 15.37 -24.79
CA ASP A 207 -0.78 15.79 -26.19
C ASP A 207 -1.34 14.70 -27.13
N GLU A 208 -1.02 13.43 -26.85
CA GLU A 208 -1.46 12.27 -27.63
C GLU A 208 -1.99 11.15 -26.71
N PRO A 209 -3.26 11.24 -26.24
CA PRO A 209 -3.82 10.25 -25.30
C PRO A 209 -3.78 8.80 -25.81
N SER A 210 -3.88 8.58 -27.13
CA SER A 210 -3.80 7.25 -27.75
C SER A 210 -2.41 6.60 -27.67
N ARG A 211 -1.39 7.37 -27.28
CA ARG A 211 -0.01 6.91 -27.08
C ARG A 211 0.48 7.22 -25.66
N SER A 212 -0.42 7.07 -24.70
CA SER A 212 -0.18 7.31 -23.28
C SER A 212 -0.56 6.09 -22.44
N ILE A 213 -0.02 6.00 -21.22
CA ILE A 213 -0.32 4.95 -20.23
C ILE A 213 -1.31 5.52 -19.21
N PHE A 214 -2.30 4.71 -18.85
CA PHE A 214 -3.34 5.07 -17.87
C PHE A 214 -3.16 4.13 -16.68
N ASN A 215 -2.68 4.68 -15.56
CA ASN A 215 -2.41 3.95 -14.33
C ASN A 215 -3.44 4.34 -13.26
N PHE A 216 -4.63 3.76 -13.35
CA PHE A 216 -5.73 4.06 -12.44
C PHE A 216 -5.92 2.95 -11.43
N HIS A 217 -6.13 3.33 -10.18
CA HIS A 217 -6.33 2.38 -9.10
C HIS A 217 -7.70 1.69 -9.20
N ALA A 218 -8.76 2.46 -9.52
CA ALA A 218 -10.06 1.89 -9.81
C ALA A 218 -9.98 1.00 -11.06
N PRO A 219 -10.30 -0.31 -10.96
CA PRO A 219 -10.32 -1.18 -12.12
C PRO A 219 -11.52 -0.82 -13.01
N PRO A 220 -11.41 -1.07 -14.33
CA PRO A 220 -12.52 -0.84 -15.24
C PRO A 220 -13.70 -1.74 -14.90
N LYS A 221 -14.89 -1.14 -14.85
CA LYS A 221 -16.14 -1.85 -14.59
C LYS A 221 -16.41 -2.98 -15.59
N ASP A 222 -17.07 -4.04 -15.11
CA ASP A 222 -17.55 -5.18 -15.90
C ASP A 222 -16.40 -5.97 -16.55
N THR A 223 -15.29 -6.12 -15.83
CA THR A 223 -14.12 -6.88 -16.26
C THR A 223 -13.77 -8.00 -15.27
N MET A 224 -12.75 -8.79 -15.57
CA MET A 224 -12.24 -9.78 -14.60
C MET A 224 -11.39 -9.13 -13.50
N LEU A 225 -11.06 -7.84 -13.63
CA LEU A 225 -10.19 -7.12 -12.71
C LEU A 225 -10.97 -6.46 -11.56
N ASP A 226 -12.29 -6.28 -11.72
CA ASP A 226 -13.13 -5.56 -10.74
C ASP A 226 -14.09 -6.49 -9.97
N LEU A 227 -13.83 -7.79 -9.97
CA LEU A 227 -14.61 -8.75 -9.18
C LEU A 227 -14.14 -8.74 -7.72
N ALA A 228 -15.04 -8.39 -6.81
CA ALA A 228 -14.82 -8.47 -5.37
C ALA A 228 -15.96 -9.24 -4.68
N PRO A 229 -15.72 -9.85 -3.50
CA PRO A 229 -16.76 -10.44 -2.69
C PRO A 229 -17.88 -9.43 -2.40
N GLU A 230 -19.13 -9.81 -2.67
CA GLU A 230 -20.28 -9.03 -2.23
C GLU A 230 -20.31 -9.03 -0.70
N LEU A 231 -20.51 -7.86 -0.08
CA LEU A 231 -20.56 -7.71 1.36
C LEU A 231 -21.99 -7.42 1.83
N ASP A 232 -22.38 -8.02 2.95
CA ASP A 232 -23.62 -7.69 3.64
C ASP A 232 -23.50 -6.40 4.47
N ALA A 233 -24.59 -5.99 5.12
CA ALA A 233 -24.63 -4.79 5.97
C ALA A 233 -23.67 -4.83 7.17
N THR A 234 -23.10 -6.01 7.50
CA THR A 234 -22.09 -6.20 8.55
C THR A 234 -20.67 -6.35 8.00
N ARG A 235 -20.48 -6.05 6.70
CA ARG A 235 -19.21 -6.15 5.96
C ARG A 235 -18.68 -7.59 5.89
N LYS A 236 -19.56 -8.59 5.91
CA LYS A 236 -19.20 -10.00 5.74
C LYS A 236 -19.51 -10.49 4.32
N PRO A 237 -18.68 -11.38 3.75
CA PRO A 237 -18.95 -11.95 2.43
C PRO A 237 -20.30 -12.67 2.35
N VAL A 238 -21.12 -12.29 1.37
CA VAL A 238 -22.37 -12.96 1.04
C VAL A 238 -22.05 -14.32 0.43
N THR A 239 -22.72 -15.37 0.92
CA THR A 239 -22.53 -16.75 0.45
C THR A 239 -23.82 -17.28 -0.17
N VAL A 240 -23.76 -17.74 -1.42
CA VAL A 240 -24.87 -18.37 -2.14
C VAL A 240 -24.51 -19.81 -2.48
N ALA A 241 -25.35 -20.77 -2.08
CA ALA A 241 -25.11 -22.20 -2.28
C ALA A 241 -23.73 -22.71 -1.77
N GLY A 242 -23.20 -22.09 -0.71
CA GLY A 242 -21.91 -22.46 -0.11
C GLY A 242 -20.67 -21.84 -0.78
N GLN A 243 -20.84 -20.94 -1.75
CA GLN A 243 -19.75 -20.20 -2.39
C GLN A 243 -19.89 -18.70 -2.14
N VAL A 244 -18.77 -17.99 -2.02
CA VAL A 244 -18.74 -16.52 -1.91
C VAL A 244 -19.28 -15.94 -3.20
N ASN A 245 -20.26 -15.03 -3.08
CA ASN A 245 -20.79 -14.30 -4.22
C ASN A 245 -19.84 -13.16 -4.61
N PHE A 246 -19.62 -12.96 -5.90
CA PHE A 246 -18.76 -11.90 -6.43
C PHE A 246 -19.58 -10.93 -7.27
N VAL A 247 -19.25 -9.65 -7.17
CA VAL A 247 -19.89 -8.54 -7.89
C VAL A 247 -18.83 -7.62 -8.49
N HIS A 248 -19.21 -6.91 -9.54
CA HIS A 248 -18.41 -5.86 -10.16
C HIS A 248 -18.40 -4.61 -9.27
N VAL A 249 -17.20 -4.14 -8.90
CA VAL A 249 -16.99 -2.96 -8.04
C VAL A 249 -16.19 -1.85 -8.73
N GLY A 250 -15.86 -2.03 -10.00
CA GLY A 250 -15.07 -1.08 -10.78
C GLY A 250 -15.84 0.16 -11.22
N SER A 251 -15.11 1.09 -11.83
CA SER A 251 -15.59 2.37 -12.37
C SER A 251 -15.43 2.43 -13.89
#